data_AF-A0A4Y2HDP9-F1
#
_entry.id   AF-A0A4Y2HDP9-F1
#
_cell.length_a   1.000
_cell.length_b   1.000
_cell.length_c   1.000
_cell.angle_alpha   90.00
_cell.angle_beta   90.00
_cell.angle_gamma   90.00
#
_symmetry.space_group_name_H-M   'P 1'
#
loop_
_entity.id
_entity.type
_entity.pdbx_description
1 polymer ?
#
loop_
_entity_poly.entity_id
_entity_poly.type
_entity_poly.pdbx_seq_one_letter_code
_entity_poly.pdbx_strand_id
1 'polypeptide(L)'
;MQTSEGPVLWEQTRGCPQGSCSGPAFWNIVVDEILSVQWPQGVHLQAFADDFEFIVTDNTKEWLRKINKLALGKFKEWADKNKLRVSMEKSSYVLFIKLIIEQGKRAMDQYQHLCRIAGKTWGINKNIRRLLYKTIIERTLCHVAAA
;
A
#
# COMPACT_ATOMS: atom_id res chain seq x y z
N MET A 1 -13.98 -29.38 -0.27
CA MET A 1 -15.38 -28.94 -0.47
C MET A 1 -16.17 -30.17 -0.85
N GLN A 2 -17.16 -30.56 -0.06
CA GLN A 2 -17.93 -31.79 -0.27
C GLN A 2 -19.33 -31.39 -0.74
N THR A 3 -19.66 -31.72 -1.98
CA THR A 3 -20.99 -31.54 -2.56
C THR A 3 -21.77 -32.85 -2.49
N SER A 4 -23.09 -32.78 -2.54
CA SER A 4 -24.01 -33.92 -2.47
C SER A 4 -23.83 -34.98 -3.57
N GLU A 5 -22.94 -34.74 -4.54
CA GLU A 5 -22.67 -35.63 -5.68
C GLU A 5 -21.28 -36.31 -5.64
N GLY A 6 -20.56 -36.23 -4.52
CA GLY A 6 -19.23 -36.85 -4.37
C GLY A 6 -18.05 -35.93 -4.75
N PRO A 7 -16.83 -36.47 -4.84
CA PRO A 7 -15.64 -35.68 -5.15
C PRO A 7 -15.68 -35.19 -6.61
N VAL A 8 -15.56 -33.88 -6.79
CA VAL A 8 -15.49 -33.25 -8.12
C VAL A 8 -14.03 -33.10 -8.53
N LEU A 9 -13.66 -33.68 -9.66
CA LEU A 9 -12.33 -33.55 -10.25
C LEU A 9 -12.35 -32.44 -11.30
N TRP A 10 -11.55 -31.40 -11.09
CA TRP A 10 -11.32 -30.34 -12.08
C TRP A 10 -9.84 -30.28 -12.42
N GLU A 11 -9.54 -30.25 -13.72
CA GLU A 11 -8.17 -30.01 -14.18
C GLU A 11 -7.82 -28.53 -14.02
N GLN A 12 -6.77 -28.24 -13.24
CA GLN A 12 -6.23 -26.89 -13.11
C GLN A 12 -4.99 -26.74 -13.98
N THR A 13 -5.15 -26.09 -15.12
CA THR A 13 -4.04 -25.86 -16.07
C THR A 13 -3.20 -24.64 -15.69
N ARG A 14 -3.68 -23.77 -14.77
CA ARG A 14 -2.94 -22.58 -14.35
C ARG A 14 -3.22 -22.14 -12.91
N GLY A 15 -2.15 -21.74 -12.20
CA GLY A 15 -2.23 -21.20 -10.85
C GLY A 15 -2.20 -22.31 -9.79
N CYS A 16 -2.38 -21.92 -8.54
CA CYS A 16 -2.39 -22.85 -7.41
C CYS A 16 -3.77 -22.87 -6.75
N PRO A 17 -4.21 -24.02 -6.20
CA PRO A 17 -5.42 -24.07 -5.40
C PRO A 17 -5.37 -23.05 -4.26
N GLN A 18 -6.47 -22.33 -4.04
CA GLN A 18 -6.57 -21.39 -2.92
C GLN A 18 -6.46 -22.18 -1.61
N GLY A 19 -5.57 -21.74 -0.72
CA GLY A 19 -5.23 -22.46 0.51
C GLY A 19 -4.10 -23.49 0.35
N SER A 20 -3.48 -23.61 -0.83
CA SER A 20 -2.25 -24.38 -0.99
C SER A 20 -1.09 -23.76 -0.21
N CYS A 21 -0.43 -24.55 0.63
CA CYS A 21 0.75 -24.12 1.38
C CYS A 21 1.93 -23.72 0.48
N SER A 22 2.04 -24.33 -0.71
CA SER A 22 3.13 -24.07 -1.66
C SER A 22 2.84 -22.89 -2.60
N GLY A 23 1.59 -22.45 -2.70
CA GLY A 23 1.17 -21.34 -3.58
C GLY A 23 2.00 -20.07 -3.39
N PRO A 24 2.17 -19.57 -2.15
CA PRO A 24 2.99 -18.38 -1.87
C PRO A 24 4.46 -18.55 -2.29
N ALA A 25 5.05 -19.73 -2.10
CA ALA A 25 6.44 -19.99 -2.50
C ALA A 25 6.60 -19.97 -4.03
N PHE A 26 5.67 -20.58 -4.77
CA PHE A 26 5.68 -20.52 -6.23
C PHE A 26 5.47 -19.10 -6.74
N TRP A 27 4.61 -18.31 -6.09
CA TRP A 27 4.44 -16.91 -6.42
C TRP A 27 5.73 -16.12 -6.23
N ASN A 28 6.44 -16.31 -5.11
CA ASN A 28 7.72 -15.66 -4.86
C ASN A 28 8.75 -15.99 -5.94
N ILE A 29 8.80 -17.23 -6.45
CA ILE A 29 9.72 -17.61 -7.53
C ILE A 29 9.41 -16.85 -8.83
N VAL A 30 8.13 -16.68 -9.17
CA VAL A 30 7.72 -15.90 -10.35
C VAL A 30 8.08 -14.42 -10.18
N VAL A 31 7.85 -13.88 -8.98
CA VAL A 31 8.08 -12.46 -8.66
C VAL A 31 9.57 -12.12 -8.50
N ASP A 32 10.40 -13.07 -8.10
CA ASP A 32 11.86 -12.87 -7.95
C ASP A 32 12.51 -12.36 -9.25
N GLU A 33 12.00 -12.81 -10.41
CA GLU A 33 12.46 -12.33 -11.72
C GLU A 33 12.29 -10.81 -11.86
N ILE A 34 11.12 -10.26 -11.52
CA ILE A 34 10.86 -8.82 -11.68
C ILE A 34 11.51 -7.97 -10.58
N LEU A 35 11.65 -8.53 -9.37
CA LEU A 35 12.35 -7.87 -8.28
C LEU A 35 13.85 -7.76 -8.55
N SER A 36 14.42 -8.70 -9.31
CA SER A 36 15.83 -8.72 -9.70
C SER A 36 16.15 -7.84 -10.92
N VAL A 37 15.14 -7.26 -11.58
CA VAL A 37 15.35 -6.37 -12.74
C VAL A 37 16.10 -5.10 -12.31
N GLN A 38 17.08 -4.71 -13.11
CA GLN A 38 17.74 -3.42 -12.95
C GLN A 38 16.82 -2.29 -13.41
N TRP A 39 16.35 -1.51 -12.43
CA TRP A 39 15.49 -0.35 -12.65
C TRP A 39 16.31 0.92 -12.92
N PRO A 40 15.79 1.88 -13.70
CA PRO A 40 16.42 3.18 -13.86
C PRO A 40 16.62 3.91 -12.53
N GLN A 41 17.56 4.85 -12.48
CA GLN A 41 17.79 5.67 -11.29
C GLN A 41 16.49 6.38 -10.87
N GLY A 42 16.22 6.35 -9.56
CA GLY A 42 15.01 6.93 -8.98
C GLY A 42 13.77 6.04 -9.06
N VAL A 43 13.86 4.82 -9.58
CA VAL A 43 12.77 3.82 -9.54
C VAL A 43 13.09 2.73 -8.55
N HIS A 44 12.18 2.50 -7.61
CA HIS A 44 12.21 1.37 -6.69
C HIS A 44 10.90 0.59 -6.80
N LEU A 45 11.00 -0.73 -6.95
CA LEU A 45 9.87 -1.64 -6.97
C LEU A 45 9.83 -2.42 -5.66
N GLN A 46 8.68 -2.43 -5.01
CA GLN A 46 8.39 -3.30 -3.87
C GLN A 46 7.16 -4.14 -4.19
N ALA A 47 7.12 -5.35 -3.65
CA ALA A 47 5.98 -6.24 -3.82
C ALA A 47 5.63 -6.91 -2.48
N PHE A 48 4.34 -7.15 -2.27
CA PHE A 48 3.83 -7.96 -1.18
C PHE A 48 2.65 -8.77 -1.68
N ALA A 49 2.77 -10.10 -1.65
CA ALA A 49 1.82 -10.98 -2.34
C ALA A 49 1.62 -10.50 -3.80
N ASP A 50 0.39 -10.35 -4.27
CA ASP A 50 0.04 -9.88 -5.61
C ASP A 50 0.07 -8.35 -5.78
N ASP A 51 0.30 -7.59 -4.70
CA ASP A 51 0.39 -6.15 -4.73
C ASP A 51 1.82 -5.68 -5.05
N PHE A 52 1.92 -4.77 -6.02
CA PHE A 52 3.18 -4.16 -6.44
C PHE A 52 3.11 -2.65 -6.29
N GLU A 53 4.16 -2.06 -5.75
CA GLU A 53 4.31 -0.62 -5.60
C GLU A 53 5.57 -0.11 -6.28
N PHE A 54 5.40 0.87 -7.16
CA PHE A 54 6.50 1.61 -7.78
C PHE A 54 6.66 2.96 -7.10
N ILE A 55 7.83 3.18 -6.50
CA ILE A 55 8.26 4.47 -5.99
C ILE A 55 9.17 5.10 -7.03
N VAL A 56 8.71 6.20 -7.64
CA VAL A 56 9.46 6.94 -8.65
C VAL A 56 9.78 8.34 -8.11
N THR A 57 11.06 8.68 -8.04
CA THR A 57 11.56 9.96 -7.55
C THR A 57 12.35 10.68 -8.65
N ASP A 58 12.01 11.95 -8.86
CA ASP A 58 12.73 12.86 -9.74
C ASP A 58 12.35 14.30 -9.37
N ASN A 59 13.21 15.25 -9.74
CA ASN A 59 13.05 16.68 -9.45
C ASN A 59 12.06 17.35 -10.41
N THR A 60 11.81 16.74 -11.58
CA THR A 60 10.94 17.32 -12.62
C THR A 60 9.75 16.41 -12.93
N LYS A 61 8.55 16.98 -13.02
CA LYS A 61 7.31 16.25 -13.34
C LYS A 61 7.36 15.53 -14.69
N GLU A 62 8.02 16.13 -15.67
CA GLU A 62 8.18 15.57 -17.02
C GLU A 62 9.05 14.32 -16.99
N TRP A 63 10.17 14.37 -16.27
CA TRP A 63 11.05 13.23 -16.06
C TRP A 63 10.37 12.13 -15.24
N LEU A 64 9.65 12.47 -14.16
CA LEU A 64 8.80 11.52 -13.42
C LEU A 64 7.86 10.76 -14.38
N ARG A 65 7.16 11.48 -15.26
CA ARG A 65 6.23 10.85 -16.21
C ARG A 65 6.95 9.95 -17.20
N LYS A 66 8.11 10.36 -17.70
CA LYS A 66 8.92 9.60 -18.67
C LYS A 66 9.46 8.31 -18.04
N ILE A 67 10.06 8.42 -16.86
CA ILE A 67 10.61 7.29 -16.10
C ILE A 67 9.49 6.33 -15.70
N ASN A 68 8.36 6.84 -15.22
CA ASN A 68 7.21 6.00 -14.85
C ASN A 68 6.66 5.22 -16.06
N LYS A 69 6.52 5.87 -17.23
CA LYS A 69 6.13 5.16 -18.46
C LYS A 69 7.12 4.05 -18.85
N LEU A 70 8.42 4.32 -18.71
CA LEU A 70 9.45 3.33 -19.00
C LEU A 70 9.37 2.13 -18.03
N ALA A 71 9.21 2.41 -16.73
CA ALA A 71 9.10 1.37 -15.71
C ALA A 71 7.85 0.49 -15.92
N LEU A 72 6.70 1.12 -16.15
CA LEU A 72 5.44 0.41 -16.43
C LEU A 72 5.51 -0.38 -17.74
N GLY A 73 6.22 0.12 -18.75
CA GLY A 73 6.47 -0.63 -19.99
C GLY A 73 7.23 -1.92 -19.74
N LYS A 74 8.36 -1.86 -19.03
CA LYS A 74 9.13 -3.04 -18.62
C LYS A 74 8.32 -4.01 -17.77
N PHE A 75 7.56 -3.49 -16.81
CA PHE A 75 6.70 -4.30 -15.95
C PHE A 75 5.63 -5.03 -16.77
N LYS A 76 5.03 -4.34 -17.75
CA LYS A 76 4.05 -4.95 -18.65
C LYS A 76 4.65 -6.05 -19.50
N GLU A 77 5.84 -5.84 -20.07
CA GLU A 77 6.54 -6.87 -20.85
C GLU A 77 6.80 -8.13 -20.01
N TRP A 78 7.24 -7.96 -18.76
CA TRP A 78 7.40 -9.07 -17.81
C TRP A 78 6.07 -9.75 -17.47
N ALA A 79 5.01 -8.99 -17.23
CA ALA A 79 3.70 -9.53 -16.93
C ALA A 79 3.16 -10.34 -18.12
N ASP A 80 3.27 -9.82 -19.34
CA ASP A 80 2.85 -10.49 -20.57
C ASP A 80 3.68 -11.77 -20.81
N LYS A 81 5.00 -11.73 -20.57
CA LYS A 81 5.90 -12.90 -20.63
C LYS A 81 5.46 -14.01 -19.67
N ASN A 82 5.11 -13.63 -18.43
CA ASN A 82 4.62 -14.55 -17.40
C ASN A 82 3.11 -14.82 -17.50
N LYS A 83 2.46 -14.35 -18.58
CA LYS A 83 1.03 -14.45 -18.88
C LYS A 83 0.13 -13.82 -17.81
N LEU A 84 0.67 -13.01 -16.91
CA LEU A 84 -0.05 -12.38 -15.79
C LEU A 84 -0.96 -11.26 -16.31
N ARG A 85 -2.06 -11.01 -15.60
CA ARG A 85 -3.00 -9.92 -15.92
C ARG A 85 -2.97 -8.90 -14.80
N VAL A 86 -2.59 -7.67 -15.12
CA VAL A 86 -2.61 -6.54 -14.18
C VAL A 86 -4.03 -5.96 -14.13
N SER A 87 -4.57 -5.78 -12.92
CA SER A 87 -5.88 -5.14 -12.74
C SER A 87 -5.73 -3.63 -12.82
N MET A 88 -6.13 -3.05 -13.95
CA MET A 88 -6.11 -1.59 -14.14
C MET A 88 -7.09 -0.86 -13.22
N GLU A 89 -8.19 -1.52 -12.82
CA GLU A 89 -9.21 -0.94 -11.94
C GLU A 89 -8.71 -0.75 -10.50
N LYS A 90 -7.83 -1.66 -10.04
CA LYS A 90 -7.22 -1.60 -8.72
C LYS A 90 -5.92 -0.78 -8.68
N SER A 91 -5.32 -0.54 -9.84
CA SER A 91 -4.07 0.20 -9.96
C SER A 91 -4.33 1.70 -9.84
N SER A 92 -3.76 2.33 -8.82
CA SER A 92 -3.83 3.79 -8.63
C SER A 92 -2.43 4.38 -8.52
N TYR A 93 -2.30 5.69 -8.77
CA TYR A 93 -1.05 6.42 -8.56
C TYR A 93 -1.28 7.61 -7.65
N VAL A 94 -0.35 7.87 -6.75
CA VAL A 94 -0.40 8.99 -5.81
C VAL A 94 0.87 9.82 -5.97
N LEU A 95 0.72 11.13 -6.14
CA LEU A 95 1.85 12.05 -6.15
C LEU A 95 2.10 12.55 -4.73
N PHE A 96 3.21 12.13 -4.11
CA PHE A 96 3.52 12.44 -2.71
C PHE A 96 3.63 13.93 -2.41
N ILE A 97 4.05 14.79 -3.35
CA ILE A 97 4.07 16.25 -3.14
C ILE A 97 2.66 16.77 -2.80
N LYS A 98 1.63 16.29 -3.50
CA LYS A 98 0.24 16.67 -3.24
C LYS A 98 -0.24 16.10 -1.92
N LEU A 99 0.10 14.83 -1.63
CA LEU A 99 -0.28 14.16 -0.40
C LEU A 99 0.32 14.85 0.83
N ILE A 100 1.61 15.21 0.82
CA ILE A 100 2.27 15.91 1.93
C ILE A 100 1.61 17.27 2.19
N ILE A 101 1.24 18.02 1.14
CA ILE A 101 0.52 19.29 1.30
C ILE A 101 -0.86 19.07 1.90
N GLU A 102 -1.61 18.07 1.42
CA GLU A 102 -2.96 17.77 1.95
C GLU A 102 -2.93 17.22 3.37
N GLN A 103 -2.00 16.31 3.68
CA GLN A 103 -1.81 15.79 5.02
C GLN A 103 -1.29 16.87 5.96
N GLY A 104 -0.40 17.74 5.51
CA GLY A 104 0.04 18.92 6.27
C GLY A 104 -1.12 19.85 6.61
N LYS A 105 -2.05 20.08 5.69
CA LYS A 105 -3.30 20.84 5.96
C LYS A 105 -4.19 20.12 6.97
N ARG A 106 -4.45 18.83 6.79
CA ARG A 106 -5.26 18.03 7.73
C ARG A 106 -4.66 17.98 9.13
N ALA A 107 -3.34 17.81 9.24
CA ALA A 107 -2.63 17.84 10.50
C ALA A 107 -2.74 19.22 11.18
N MET A 108 -2.66 20.30 10.40
CA MET A 108 -2.86 21.66 10.91
C MET A 108 -4.29 21.88 11.42
N ASP A 109 -5.31 21.40 10.69
CA ASP A 109 -6.71 21.48 11.11
C ASP A 109 -6.95 20.69 12.40
N GLN A 110 -6.44 19.45 12.46
CA GLN A 110 -6.49 18.62 13.67
C GLN A 110 -5.77 19.29 14.86
N TYR A 111 -4.60 19.88 14.63
CA TYR A 111 -3.89 20.65 15.64
C TYR A 111 -4.72 21.84 16.14
N GLN A 112 -5.36 22.61 15.25
CA GLN A 112 -6.24 23.71 15.64
C GLN A 112 -7.45 23.21 16.43
N HIS A 113 -8.07 22.09 16.05
CA HIS A 113 -9.14 21.46 16.79
C HIS A 113 -8.68 20.99 18.18
N LEU A 114 -7.52 20.34 18.27
CA LEU A 114 -6.92 19.93 19.54
C LEU A 114 -6.56 21.14 20.41
N CYS A 115 -6.10 22.26 19.86
CA CYS A 115 -5.85 23.49 20.62
C CYS A 115 -7.14 24.12 21.14
N ARG A 116 -8.23 24.09 20.37
CA ARG A 116 -9.57 24.52 20.82
C ARG A 116 -10.11 23.61 21.93
N ILE A 117 -9.93 22.30 21.78
CA ILE A 117 -10.23 21.26 22.78
C ILE A 117 -9.25 21.34 23.97
N ALA A 118 -8.04 21.85 23.85
CA ALA A 118 -7.13 21.99 24.98
C ALA A 118 -7.42 23.25 25.82
N GLY A 119 -8.46 24.02 25.45
CA GLY A 119 -8.94 25.20 26.17
C GLY A 119 -9.04 24.99 27.68
N LYS A 120 -8.75 26.04 28.45
CA LYS A 120 -8.65 25.99 29.92
C LYS A 120 -9.98 25.71 30.65
N THR A 121 -11.09 25.57 29.93
CA THR A 121 -12.47 25.63 30.44
C THR A 121 -13.27 24.33 30.24
N TRP A 122 -12.64 23.16 30.23
CA TRP A 122 -13.36 21.88 30.09
C TRP A 122 -14.32 21.57 31.25
N GLY A 123 -14.23 22.28 32.37
CA GLY A 123 -15.00 21.96 33.59
C GLY A 123 -14.61 20.62 34.23
N ILE A 124 -13.60 19.93 33.67
CA ILE A 124 -13.12 18.62 34.11
C ILE A 124 -11.80 18.79 34.86
N ASN A 125 -11.65 18.02 35.95
CA ASN A 125 -10.43 17.99 36.75
C ASN A 125 -9.18 17.68 35.90
N LYS A 126 -8.09 18.41 36.16
CA LYS A 126 -6.81 18.29 35.42
C LYS A 126 -6.27 16.85 35.35
N ASN A 127 -6.47 16.04 36.40
CA ASN A 127 -6.02 14.65 36.44
C ASN A 127 -6.81 13.75 35.48
N ILE A 128 -8.13 13.93 35.42
CA ILE A 128 -9.01 13.20 34.50
C ILE A 128 -8.69 13.57 33.06
N ARG A 129 -8.46 14.87 32.78
CA ARG A 129 -8.03 15.34 31.45
C ARG A 129 -6.70 14.71 31.02
N ARG A 130 -5.72 14.61 31.92
CA ARG A 130 -4.42 13.99 31.63
C ARG A 130 -4.54 12.49 31.38
N LEU A 131 -5.43 11.81 32.10
CA LEU A 131 -5.68 10.39 31.90
C LEU A 131 -6.27 10.12 30.51
N LEU A 132 -7.36 10.83 30.15
CA LEU A 132 -8.02 10.68 28.84
C LEU A 132 -7.07 10.92 27.66
N TYR A 133 -6.19 11.91 27.75
CA TYR A 133 -5.20 12.18 26.72
C TYR A 133 -4.23 11.00 26.53
N LYS A 134 -3.69 10.44 27.62
CA LYS A 134 -2.74 9.32 27.56
C LYS A 134 -3.36 8.00 27.13
N THR A 135 -4.57 7.68 27.60
CA THR A 135 -5.18 6.38 27.30
C THR A 135 -5.83 6.33 25.93
N ILE A 136 -6.34 7.46 25.43
CA ILE A 136 -7.14 7.48 24.20
C ILE A 136 -6.37 8.16 23.08
N ILE A 137 -6.00 9.44 23.24
CA ILE A 137 -5.41 10.23 22.15
C ILE A 137 -4.02 9.71 21.75
N GLU A 138 -3.12 9.46 22.71
CA GLU A 138 -1.78 8.93 22.41
C GLU A 138 -1.84 7.56 21.71
N ARG A 139 -2.72 6.66 22.14
CA ARG A 139 -2.87 5.33 21.53
C ARG A 139 -3.44 5.39 20.12
N THR A 140 -4.45 6.23 19.90
CA THR A 140 -5.04 6.42 18.58
C THR A 140 -4.02 7.02 17.61
N LEU A 141 -3.21 8.00 18.05
CA LEU A 141 -2.16 8.58 17.22
C LEU A 141 -1.05 7.58 16.89
N CYS A 142 -0.60 6.77 17.85
CA CYS A 142 0.42 5.74 17.61
C CYS A 142 -0.04 4.67 16.62
N HIS A 143 -1.30 4.25 16.68
CA HIS A 143 -1.84 3.28 15.74
C HIS A 143 -1.94 3.86 14.32
N VAL A 144 -2.40 5.11 14.18
CA VAL A 144 -2.50 5.80 12.88
C VAL A 144 -1.12 6.11 12.28
N ALA A 145 -0.10 6.34 13.10
CA ALA A 145 1.26 6.60 12.60
C ALA A 145 2.01 5.34 12.11
N ALA A 146 1.54 4.16 12.50
CA ALA A 146 2.15 2.87 12.14
C ALA A 146 1.42 2.16 10.98
N ALA A 147 0.32 2.74 10.48
CA ALA A 147 -0.48 2.26 9.36
C ALA A 147 -0.23 3.15 8.13
#